data_AF-M3BZP5-F1
#
_entry.id   AF-M3BZP5-F1
#
_cell.length_a   1.000
_cell.length_b   1.000
_cell.length_c   1.000
_cell.angle_alpha   90.00
_cell.angle_beta   90.00
_cell.angle_gamma   90.00
#
_symmetry.space_group_name_H-M   'P 1'
#
loop_
_entity.id
_entity.type
_entity.pdbx_description
1 polymer ?
#
loop_
_entity_poly.entity_id
_entity_poly.type
_entity_poly.pdbx_seq_one_letter_code
_entity_poly.pdbx_strand_id
1 'polypeptide(L)'
;MASRPTAASKRSTILPSTETTVKPPCKIHPSAVISDKVQITGSHAVEVCEESVLHPHCKIKAEHGIVYIGKSTIICEATVVGATEEGNVIVGDGVTIEAGSVVEAKSIGDGTVIEAKVKIGKGAVIGKHCKITPMIEIAANEQLPDYTVVYGDNQRRHNQTMAGNPEVREAKRKGQALHIEMLKKLIPNASHKWT
;
A
#
# COMPACT_ATOMS: atom_id res chain seq x y z
N MET A 1 -44.70 -10.51 -50.56
CA MET A 1 -44.14 -9.48 -49.65
C MET A 1 -43.04 -10.12 -48.81
N ALA A 2 -41.94 -9.42 -48.64
CA ALA A 2 -40.60 -9.94 -48.41
C ALA A 2 -40.39 -10.71 -47.08
N SER A 3 -39.80 -11.90 -47.19
CA SER A 3 -39.10 -12.60 -46.11
C SER A 3 -37.76 -11.92 -45.83
N ARG A 4 -37.58 -11.36 -44.63
CA ARG A 4 -36.31 -10.77 -44.19
C ARG A 4 -35.37 -11.85 -43.62
N PRO A 5 -34.07 -11.85 -43.98
CA PRO A 5 -33.09 -12.81 -43.49
C PRO A 5 -32.16 -12.24 -42.39
N THR A 6 -31.39 -13.15 -41.77
CA THR A 6 -30.12 -12.96 -40.99
C THR A 6 -30.24 -12.32 -39.58
N ALA A 7 -29.41 -12.63 -38.58
CA ALA A 7 -28.07 -13.21 -38.57
C ALA A 7 -27.78 -14.00 -37.26
N ALA A 8 -27.03 -15.08 -37.39
CA ALA A 8 -26.41 -15.78 -36.27
C ALA A 8 -25.37 -14.86 -35.59
N SER A 9 -25.58 -14.55 -34.32
CA SER A 9 -24.63 -13.79 -33.52
C SER A 9 -23.38 -14.62 -33.27
N LYS A 10 -22.34 -14.35 -34.07
CA LYS A 10 -20.99 -14.87 -33.90
C LYS A 10 -20.50 -14.49 -32.50
N ARG A 11 -20.35 -15.48 -31.63
CA ARG A 11 -19.70 -15.34 -30.32
C ARG A 11 -18.21 -15.09 -30.62
N SER A 12 -17.83 -13.82 -30.71
CA SER A 12 -16.44 -13.41 -30.80
C SER A 12 -15.76 -13.86 -29.52
N THR A 13 -14.89 -14.86 -29.64
CA THR A 13 -13.92 -15.28 -28.65
C THR A 13 -13.03 -14.08 -28.35
N ILE A 14 -13.34 -13.37 -27.27
CA ILE A 14 -12.45 -12.38 -26.68
C ILE A 14 -11.32 -13.20 -26.05
N LEU A 15 -10.21 -13.31 -26.78
CA LEU A 15 -8.92 -13.66 -26.21
C LEU A 15 -8.68 -12.73 -25.01
N PRO A 16 -8.27 -13.22 -23.83
CA PRO A 16 -7.77 -12.31 -22.81
C PRO A 16 -6.58 -11.60 -23.43
N SER A 17 -6.72 -10.28 -23.59
CA SER A 17 -5.63 -9.40 -23.93
C SER A 17 -4.45 -9.76 -23.05
N THR A 18 -3.36 -10.15 -23.69
CA THR A 18 -2.03 -10.21 -23.12
C THR A 18 -1.78 -8.87 -22.44
N GLU A 19 -2.06 -8.79 -21.14
CA GLU A 19 -1.55 -7.73 -20.29
C GLU A 19 -0.04 -7.82 -20.45
N THR A 20 0.50 -6.89 -21.22
CA THR A 20 1.92 -6.62 -21.32
C THR A 20 2.40 -6.44 -19.90
N THR A 21 2.96 -7.51 -19.33
CA THR A 21 3.75 -7.50 -18.11
C THR A 21 5.05 -6.77 -18.44
N VAL A 22 4.95 -5.47 -18.69
CA VAL A 22 6.08 -4.56 -18.58
C VAL A 22 6.43 -4.65 -17.12
N LYS A 23 7.45 -5.45 -16.78
CA LYS A 23 7.99 -5.42 -15.43
C LYS A 23 8.36 -3.95 -15.19
N PRO A 24 7.71 -3.26 -14.24
CA PRO A 24 8.07 -1.90 -13.95
C PRO A 24 9.55 -1.88 -13.55
N PRO A 25 10.29 -0.79 -13.83
CA PRO A 25 11.63 -0.62 -13.31
C PRO A 25 11.53 -0.54 -11.78
N CYS A 26 11.63 -1.69 -11.13
CA CYS A 26 11.59 -1.82 -9.69
C CYS A 26 13.01 -1.62 -9.15
N LYS A 27 13.22 -0.57 -8.36
CA LYS A 27 14.45 -0.43 -7.57
C LYS A 27 14.18 -0.99 -6.19
N ILE A 28 14.56 -2.24 -6.00
CA ILE A 28 14.40 -2.92 -4.73
C ILE A 28 15.75 -2.95 -4.03
N HIS A 29 15.78 -2.51 -2.78
CA HIS A 29 16.99 -2.61 -1.97
C HIS A 29 17.24 -4.07 -1.53
N PRO A 30 18.49 -4.58 -1.54
CA PRO A 30 18.80 -5.97 -1.17
C PRO A 30 18.33 -6.37 0.23
N SER A 31 18.33 -5.42 1.18
CA SER A 31 17.88 -5.62 2.57
C SER A 31 16.35 -5.63 2.74
N ALA A 32 15.58 -5.38 1.68
CA ALA A 32 14.12 -5.48 1.72
C ALA A 32 13.69 -6.95 1.65
N VAL A 33 12.66 -7.31 2.41
CA VAL A 33 12.09 -8.65 2.45
C VAL A 33 10.82 -8.66 1.63
N ILE A 34 10.87 -9.31 0.48
CA ILE A 34 9.73 -9.45 -0.42
C ILE A 34 9.37 -10.93 -0.50
N SER A 35 8.10 -11.25 -0.25
CA SER A 35 7.58 -12.60 -0.43
C SER A 35 7.42 -12.95 -1.92
N ASP A 36 7.60 -14.21 -2.27
CA ASP A 36 7.50 -14.69 -3.67
C ASP A 36 6.11 -14.50 -4.29
N LYS A 37 5.07 -14.48 -3.46
CA LYS A 37 3.67 -14.36 -3.90
C LYS A 37 3.20 -12.90 -4.07
N VAL A 38 4.10 -11.92 -3.97
CA VAL A 38 3.75 -10.51 -4.16
C VAL A 38 3.51 -10.26 -5.65
N GLN A 39 2.40 -9.60 -5.95
CA GLN A 39 2.06 -9.20 -7.30
C GLN A 39 2.39 -7.72 -7.47
N ILE A 40 3.48 -7.43 -8.18
CA ILE A 40 3.83 -6.07 -8.58
C ILE A 40 3.41 -5.92 -10.05
N THR A 41 2.51 -4.99 -10.30
CA THR A 41 1.96 -4.67 -11.61
C THR A 41 2.13 -3.18 -11.85
N GLY A 42 2.50 -2.76 -13.05
CA GLY A 42 2.62 -1.34 -13.37
C GLY A 42 3.55 -1.01 -14.51
N SER A 43 3.36 0.18 -15.07
CA SER A 43 4.22 0.76 -16.12
C SER A 43 5.24 1.75 -15.56
N HIS A 44 5.06 2.16 -14.30
CA HIS A 44 5.85 3.19 -13.63
C HIS A 44 6.83 2.60 -12.61
N ALA A 45 7.86 3.36 -12.25
CA ALA A 45 8.88 2.91 -11.31
C ALA A 45 8.30 2.62 -9.92
N VAL A 46 8.72 1.49 -9.33
CA VAL A 46 8.42 1.13 -7.94
C VAL A 46 9.73 1.11 -7.16
N GLU A 47 9.84 1.93 -6.14
CA GLU A 47 11.04 1.99 -5.31
C GLU A 47 10.72 1.42 -3.93
N VAL A 48 11.46 0.39 -3.53
CA VAL A 48 11.32 -0.26 -2.22
C VAL A 48 12.59 -0.04 -1.43
N CYS A 49 12.48 0.74 -0.35
CA CYS A 49 13.60 1.03 0.52
C CYS A 49 13.97 -0.14 1.43
N GLU A 50 15.12 0.03 2.09
CA GLU A 50 15.72 -0.95 3.00
C GLU A 50 14.78 -1.36 4.13
N GLU A 51 14.91 -2.62 4.58
CA GLU A 51 14.17 -3.16 5.72
C GLU A 51 12.64 -3.15 5.58
N SER A 52 12.13 -2.86 4.39
CA SER A 52 10.71 -2.99 4.08
C SER A 52 10.34 -4.46 4.00
N VAL A 53 9.15 -4.80 4.50
CA VAL A 53 8.65 -6.16 4.55
C VAL A 53 7.31 -6.23 3.81
N LEU A 54 7.26 -7.02 2.74
CA LEU A 54 6.05 -7.31 1.97
C LEU A 54 5.60 -8.74 2.21
N HIS A 55 4.39 -8.90 2.74
CA HIS A 55 3.76 -10.19 2.97
C HIS A 55 3.26 -10.84 1.66
N PRO A 56 3.04 -12.17 1.64
CA PRO A 56 2.47 -12.87 0.47
C PRO A 56 1.10 -12.28 0.09
N HIS A 57 0.74 -12.38 -1.21
CA HIS A 57 -0.52 -11.88 -1.76
C HIS A 57 -0.74 -10.35 -1.66
N CYS A 58 0.28 -9.58 -1.27
CA CYS A 58 0.28 -8.13 -1.44
C CYS A 58 0.26 -7.77 -2.94
N LYS A 59 -0.58 -6.80 -3.30
CA LYS A 59 -0.71 -6.30 -4.67
C LYS A 59 -0.26 -4.85 -4.74
N ILE A 60 0.78 -4.61 -5.50
CA ILE A 60 1.30 -3.27 -5.78
C ILE A 60 0.92 -2.93 -7.22
N LYS A 61 0.14 -1.86 -7.42
CA LYS A 61 -0.33 -1.38 -8.72
C LYS A 61 0.26 0.01 -9.02
N ALA A 62 1.33 0.04 -9.80
CA ALA A 62 1.98 1.24 -10.30
C ALA A 62 1.59 1.52 -11.77
N GLU A 63 0.29 1.49 -12.06
CA GLU A 63 -0.22 1.62 -13.43
C GLU A 63 -0.13 3.06 -13.94
N HIS A 64 -0.56 4.03 -13.11
CA HIS A 64 -0.66 5.45 -13.48
C HIS A 64 0.26 6.40 -12.68
N GLY A 65 1.12 5.87 -11.80
CA GLY A 65 1.99 6.70 -10.97
C GLY A 65 3.13 5.94 -10.32
N ILE A 66 4.15 6.69 -9.88
CA ILE A 66 5.31 6.15 -9.18
C ILE A 66 4.86 5.71 -7.78
N VAL A 67 5.31 4.53 -7.35
CA VAL A 67 5.07 4.02 -5.99
C VAL A 67 6.39 4.00 -5.25
N TYR A 68 6.46 4.78 -4.17
CA TYR A 68 7.62 4.83 -3.29
C TYR A 68 7.26 4.20 -1.94
N ILE A 69 8.03 3.21 -1.51
CA ILE A 69 7.89 2.54 -0.22
C ILE A 69 9.10 2.88 0.63
N GLY A 70 8.86 3.67 1.69
CA GLY A 70 9.88 4.12 2.64
C GLY A 70 10.47 2.99 3.48
N LYS A 71 11.54 3.33 4.21
CA LYS A 71 12.35 2.39 5.01
C LYS A 71 11.54 1.80 6.15
N SER A 72 11.87 0.56 6.52
CA SER A 72 11.26 -0.09 7.69
C SER A 72 9.72 -0.15 7.61
N THR A 73 9.17 -0.20 6.39
CA THR A 73 7.71 -0.25 6.18
C THR A 73 7.23 -1.70 6.19
N ILE A 74 6.11 -1.96 6.84
CA ILE A 74 5.49 -3.29 6.89
C ILE A 74 4.19 -3.24 6.09
N ILE A 75 4.06 -4.13 5.11
CA ILE A 75 2.86 -4.29 4.30
C ILE A 75 2.37 -5.73 4.43
N CYS A 76 1.21 -5.89 5.06
CA CYS A 76 0.61 -7.19 5.33
C CYS A 76 -0.11 -7.79 4.11
N GLU A 77 -0.61 -9.01 4.30
CA GLU A 77 -1.25 -9.81 3.25
C GLU A 77 -2.54 -9.17 2.70
N ALA A 78 -2.85 -9.45 1.44
CA ALA A 78 -4.06 -8.99 0.74
C ALA A 78 -4.23 -7.46 0.71
N THR A 79 -3.15 -6.73 0.98
CA THR A 79 -3.11 -5.28 0.82
C THR A 79 -3.03 -4.91 -0.66
N VAL A 80 -3.66 -3.81 -1.01
CA VAL A 80 -3.61 -3.24 -2.36
C VAL A 80 -3.06 -1.84 -2.24
N VAL A 81 -1.84 -1.63 -2.73
CA VAL A 81 -1.22 -0.30 -2.80
C VAL A 81 -1.21 0.12 -4.25
N GLY A 82 -1.87 1.20 -4.62
CA GLY A 82 -1.87 1.62 -6.01
C GLY A 82 -2.43 2.99 -6.31
N ALA A 83 -1.92 3.57 -7.39
CA ALA A 83 -2.40 4.82 -7.97
C ALA A 83 -3.46 4.53 -9.03
N THR A 84 -4.71 4.88 -8.77
CA THR A 84 -5.82 4.69 -9.73
C THR A 84 -5.92 5.84 -10.74
N GLU A 85 -5.24 6.97 -10.50
CA GLU A 85 -5.19 8.16 -11.36
C GLU A 85 -3.74 8.66 -11.47
N GLU A 86 -3.45 9.69 -12.26
CA GLU A 86 -2.12 10.31 -12.42
C GLU A 86 -1.62 10.93 -11.10
N GLY A 87 -1.17 10.08 -10.18
CA GLY A 87 -0.82 10.44 -8.83
C GLY A 87 0.25 9.52 -8.29
N ASN A 88 1.33 10.10 -7.77
CA ASN A 88 2.36 9.33 -7.10
C ASN A 88 1.85 8.89 -5.73
N VAL A 89 2.17 7.66 -5.33
CA VAL A 89 1.89 7.12 -4.00
C VAL A 89 3.20 7.08 -3.25
N ILE A 90 3.32 7.91 -2.23
CA ILE A 90 4.52 7.98 -1.39
C ILE A 90 4.18 7.44 0.00
N VAL A 91 4.76 6.30 0.35
CA VAL A 91 4.68 5.74 1.69
C VAL A 91 5.94 6.14 2.46
N GLY A 92 5.77 6.83 3.58
CA GLY A 92 6.87 7.26 4.44
C GLY A 92 7.57 6.12 5.18
N ASP A 93 8.50 6.48 6.06
CA ASP A 93 9.31 5.52 6.80
C ASP A 93 8.57 4.99 8.04
N GLY A 94 8.75 3.71 8.37
CA GLY A 94 8.14 3.10 9.55
C GLY A 94 6.61 3.07 9.48
N VAL A 95 6.04 2.96 8.28
CA VAL A 95 4.59 2.80 8.12
C VAL A 95 4.23 1.32 8.32
N THR A 96 3.12 1.05 9.01
CA THR A 96 2.56 -0.30 9.09
C THR A 96 1.20 -0.32 8.43
N ILE A 97 1.04 -1.17 7.42
CA ILE A 97 -0.21 -1.40 6.71
C ILE A 97 -0.64 -2.83 7.00
N GLU A 98 -1.73 -2.98 7.73
CA GLU A 98 -2.29 -4.29 8.07
C GLU A 98 -3.12 -4.91 6.92
N ALA A 99 -3.52 -6.17 7.13
CA ALA A 99 -4.08 -7.00 6.08
C ALA A 99 -5.42 -6.50 5.54
N GLY A 100 -5.62 -6.68 4.23
CA GLY A 100 -6.87 -6.33 3.54
C GLY A 100 -7.12 -4.82 3.40
N SER A 101 -6.11 -3.98 3.68
CA SER A 101 -6.21 -2.54 3.51
C SER A 101 -5.95 -2.13 2.06
N VAL A 102 -6.68 -1.12 1.60
CA VAL A 102 -6.58 -0.56 0.25
C VAL A 102 -6.05 0.86 0.37
N VAL A 103 -4.95 1.14 -0.31
CA VAL A 103 -4.20 2.39 -0.19
C VAL A 103 -4.12 3.05 -1.56
N GLU A 104 -4.97 4.05 -1.77
CA GLU A 104 -4.98 4.94 -2.95
C GLU A 104 -4.52 6.37 -2.58
N ALA A 105 -3.83 6.51 -1.46
CA ALA A 105 -3.35 7.77 -0.92
C ALA A 105 -2.27 8.40 -1.81
N LYS A 106 -2.22 9.73 -1.86
CA LYS A 106 -1.09 10.46 -2.49
C LYS A 106 0.17 10.36 -1.65
N SER A 107 0.04 10.52 -0.34
CA SER A 107 1.17 10.47 0.58
C SER A 107 0.76 9.99 1.96
N ILE A 108 1.61 9.16 2.57
CA ILE A 108 1.46 8.65 3.92
C ILE A 108 2.66 9.07 4.73
N GLY A 109 2.41 9.79 5.83
CA GLY A 109 3.46 10.27 6.72
C GLY A 109 4.10 9.15 7.54
N ASP A 110 5.33 9.42 7.98
CA ASP A 110 6.18 8.49 8.72
C ASP A 110 5.54 8.01 10.04
N GLY A 111 5.80 6.77 10.42
CA GLY A 111 5.34 6.20 11.71
C GLY A 111 3.83 6.01 11.83
N THR A 112 3.10 6.13 10.71
CA THR A 112 1.66 5.93 10.62
C THR A 112 1.32 4.45 10.67
N VAL A 113 0.23 4.12 11.36
CA VAL A 113 -0.27 2.75 11.45
C VAL A 113 -1.69 2.71 10.86
N ILE A 114 -1.84 1.87 9.85
CA ILE A 114 -3.07 1.62 9.13
C ILE A 114 -3.51 0.21 9.53
N GLU A 115 -4.57 0.10 10.34
CA GLU A 115 -5.09 -1.20 10.78
C GLU A 115 -5.84 -1.92 9.65
N ALA A 116 -6.30 -3.15 9.92
CA ALA A 116 -6.85 -4.04 8.92
C ALA A 116 -8.15 -3.53 8.28
N LYS A 117 -8.36 -3.87 7.00
CA LYS A 117 -9.57 -3.52 6.21
C LYS A 117 -9.85 -2.02 6.12
N VAL A 118 -8.82 -1.19 6.23
CA VAL A 118 -8.94 0.26 6.02
C VAL A 118 -8.92 0.56 4.53
N LYS A 119 -9.76 1.48 4.08
CA LYS A 119 -9.71 2.01 2.72
C LYS A 119 -9.29 3.47 2.77
N ILE A 120 -8.19 3.79 2.13
CA ILE A 120 -7.74 5.17 1.98
C ILE A 120 -8.11 5.64 0.59
N GLY A 121 -8.99 6.64 0.55
CA GLY A 121 -9.47 7.21 -0.69
C GLY A 121 -8.37 7.88 -1.52
N LYS A 122 -8.67 8.01 -2.81
CA LYS A 122 -7.81 8.61 -3.83
C LYS A 122 -7.31 9.99 -3.42
N GLY A 123 -6.02 10.24 -3.55
CA GLY A 123 -5.47 11.58 -3.32
C GLY A 123 -5.44 12.02 -1.86
N ALA A 124 -5.83 11.15 -0.92
CA ALA A 124 -5.75 11.45 0.50
C ALA A 124 -4.29 11.66 0.93
N VAL A 125 -4.10 12.59 1.87
CA VAL A 125 -2.79 12.94 2.44
C VAL A 125 -2.86 12.62 3.92
N ILE A 126 -2.11 11.61 4.35
CA ILE A 126 -2.05 11.22 5.75
C ILE A 126 -0.80 11.83 6.38
N GLY A 127 -0.98 12.54 7.49
CA GLY A 127 0.10 13.11 8.29
C GLY A 127 0.95 12.07 9.00
N LYS A 128 1.94 12.54 9.77
CA LYS A 128 2.88 11.69 10.51
C LYS A 128 2.30 11.15 11.80
N HIS A 129 2.72 9.96 12.20
CA HIS A 129 2.31 9.26 13.43
C HIS A 129 0.79 9.14 13.59
N CYS A 130 0.06 9.05 12.48
CA CYS A 130 -1.36 8.82 12.52
C CYS A 130 -1.67 7.36 12.88
N LYS A 131 -2.85 7.12 13.45
CA LYS A 131 -3.36 5.77 13.66
C LYS A 131 -4.77 5.68 13.10
N ILE A 132 -4.97 4.79 12.14
CA ILE A 132 -6.29 4.52 11.57
C ILE A 132 -6.76 3.18 12.12
N THR A 133 -7.92 3.19 12.78
CA THR A 133 -8.55 1.98 13.32
C THR A 133 -9.14 1.10 12.21
N PRO A 134 -9.48 -0.18 12.47
CA PRO A 134 -9.83 -1.10 11.41
C PRO A 134 -11.21 -0.78 10.86
N MET A 135 -11.47 -1.20 9.61
CA MET A 135 -12.76 -0.98 8.92
C MET A 135 -13.15 0.50 8.72
N ILE A 136 -12.20 1.43 8.77
CA ILE A 136 -12.43 2.84 8.45
C ILE A 136 -12.20 3.10 6.96
N GLU A 137 -13.01 3.99 6.41
CA GLU A 137 -12.84 4.52 5.07
C GLU A 137 -12.51 6.02 5.17
N ILE A 138 -11.35 6.42 4.66
CA ILE A 138 -10.94 7.82 4.52
C ILE A 138 -11.42 8.31 3.15
N ALA A 139 -12.02 9.49 3.11
CA ALA A 139 -12.54 10.05 1.88
C ALA A 139 -11.41 10.43 0.89
N ALA A 140 -11.76 10.49 -0.39
CA ALA A 140 -10.83 10.97 -1.41
C ALA A 140 -10.45 12.44 -1.15
N ASN A 141 -9.19 12.78 -1.39
CA ASN A 141 -8.58 14.10 -1.17
C ASN A 141 -8.65 14.61 0.28
N GLU A 142 -8.95 13.72 1.24
CA GLU A 142 -8.97 14.07 2.65
C GLU A 142 -7.54 14.28 3.16
N GLN A 143 -7.34 15.34 3.93
CA GLN A 143 -6.06 15.63 4.59
C GLN A 143 -6.20 15.31 6.07
N LEU A 144 -5.45 14.31 6.53
CA LEU A 144 -5.37 13.95 7.93
C LEU A 144 -4.15 14.65 8.54
N PRO A 145 -4.33 15.51 9.57
CA PRO A 145 -3.22 16.19 10.21
C PRO A 145 -2.38 15.22 11.04
N ASP A 146 -1.14 15.62 11.32
CA ASP A 146 -0.20 14.84 12.14
C ASP A 146 -0.78 14.50 13.51
N TYR A 147 -0.35 13.34 14.05
CA TYR A 147 -0.76 12.81 15.36
C TYR A 147 -2.27 12.60 15.49
N THR A 148 -2.97 12.31 14.40
CA THR A 148 -4.41 12.05 14.45
C THR A 148 -4.69 10.56 14.56
N VAL A 149 -5.59 10.21 15.48
CA VAL A 149 -6.18 8.89 15.59
C VAL A 149 -7.58 8.97 15.00
N VAL A 150 -7.84 8.20 13.94
CA VAL A 150 -9.17 8.08 13.35
C VAL A 150 -9.83 6.85 13.94
N TYR A 151 -10.98 7.03 14.58
CA TYR A 151 -11.80 5.97 15.15
C TYR A 151 -13.27 6.16 14.80
N GLY A 152 -14.06 5.09 14.92
CA GLY A 152 -15.54 5.04 14.84
C GLY A 152 -16.25 6.15 14.08
N ASP A 153 -16.91 5.81 12.97
CA ASP A 153 -17.70 6.76 12.15
C ASP A 153 -16.87 7.98 11.66
N ASN A 154 -15.61 7.72 11.28
CA ASN A 154 -14.65 8.72 10.80
C ASN A 154 -14.39 9.88 11.78
N GLN A 155 -14.59 9.65 13.08
CA GLN A 155 -14.22 10.61 14.11
C GLN A 155 -12.70 10.70 14.24
N ARG A 156 -12.23 11.92 14.46
CA ARG A 156 -10.81 12.23 14.57
C ARG A 156 -10.50 12.70 15.97
N ARG A 157 -9.50 12.11 16.59
CA ARG A 157 -8.94 12.59 17.86
C ARG A 157 -7.48 12.91 17.68
N HIS A 158 -7.12 14.11 18.11
CA HIS A 158 -5.74 14.50 18.18
C HIS A 158 -5.06 13.80 19.37
N ASN A 159 -4.01 13.05 19.08
CA ASN A 159 -3.24 12.33 20.08
C ASN A 159 -2.13 13.23 20.62
N GLN A 160 -2.49 14.06 21.60
CA GLN A 160 -1.54 14.93 22.29
C GLN A 160 -0.44 14.15 23.02
N THR A 161 -0.68 12.90 23.43
CA THR A 161 0.34 12.05 24.06
C THR A 161 1.50 11.76 23.10
N MET A 162 1.20 11.54 21.82
CA MET A 162 2.22 11.34 20.79
C MET A 162 2.93 12.63 20.40
N ALA A 163 2.24 13.76 20.46
CA ALA A 163 2.82 15.07 20.17
C ALA A 163 3.73 15.58 21.31
N GLY A 164 3.34 15.32 22.57
CA GLY A 164 4.03 15.85 23.75
C GLY A 164 5.17 14.97 24.27
N ASN A 165 5.11 13.65 24.11
CA ASN A 165 6.12 12.75 24.66
C ASN A 165 7.00 12.11 23.58
N PRO A 166 8.26 12.58 23.41
CA PRO A 166 9.20 11.98 22.46
C PRO A 166 9.55 10.53 22.81
N GLU A 167 9.54 10.17 24.10
CA GLU A 167 9.79 8.79 24.56
C GLU A 167 8.79 7.78 23.98
N VAL A 168 7.52 8.17 23.85
CA VAL A 168 6.46 7.29 23.28
C VAL A 168 6.72 7.06 21.79
N ARG A 169 7.22 8.06 21.07
CA ARG A 169 7.57 7.96 19.66
C ARG A 169 8.77 7.03 19.47
N GLU A 170 9.79 7.17 20.31
CA GLU A 170 10.93 6.26 20.30
C GLU A 170 10.54 4.84 20.68
N ALA A 171 9.71 4.65 21.71
CA ALA A 171 9.23 3.33 22.10
C ALA A 171 8.46 2.65 20.96
N LYS A 172 7.59 3.39 20.26
CA LYS A 172 6.88 2.86 19.09
C LYS A 172 7.83 2.53 17.94
N ARG A 173 8.83 3.39 17.67
CA ARG A 173 9.86 3.13 16.65
C ARG A 173 10.69 1.89 16.98
N LYS A 174 11.11 1.73 18.25
CA LYS A 174 11.80 0.54 18.74
C LYS A 174 10.92 -0.71 18.62
N GLY A 175 9.64 -0.61 18.99
CA GLY A 175 8.67 -1.70 18.83
C GLY A 175 8.51 -2.14 17.38
N GLN A 176 8.42 -1.20 16.44
CA GLN A 176 8.40 -1.51 15.02
C GLN A 176 9.70 -2.14 14.53
N ALA A 177 10.86 -1.62 14.95
CA ALA A 177 12.15 -2.20 14.57
C ALA A 177 12.25 -3.68 15.00
N LEU A 178 11.84 -3.99 16.24
CA LEU A 178 11.77 -5.37 16.74
C LEU A 178 10.78 -6.23 15.96
N HIS A 179 9.63 -5.67 15.59
CA HIS A 179 8.65 -6.36 14.75
C HIS A 179 9.22 -6.71 13.38
N ILE A 180 9.96 -5.78 12.76
CA ILE A 180 10.64 -6.01 11.48
C ILE A 180 11.72 -7.08 11.61
N GLU A 181 12.53 -7.05 12.68
CA GLU A 181 13.52 -8.10 12.93
C GLU A 181 12.88 -9.48 13.08
N MET A 182 11.71 -9.56 13.71
CA MET A 182 10.95 -10.81 13.81
C MET A 182 10.44 -11.27 12.44
N LEU A 183 9.86 -10.35 11.65
CA LEU A 183 9.34 -10.66 10.32
C LEU A 183 10.45 -11.06 9.34
N LYS A 184 11.63 -10.43 9.42
CA LYS A 184 12.82 -10.81 8.65
C LYS A 184 13.26 -12.26 8.92
N LYS A 185 13.01 -12.79 10.13
CA LYS A 185 13.31 -14.19 10.49
C LYS A 185 12.22 -15.16 10.02
N LEU A 186 10.96 -14.71 9.99
CA LEU A 186 9.80 -15.54 9.67
C LEU A 186 9.53 -15.65 8.17
N ILE A 187 9.71 -14.55 7.43
CA ILE A 187 9.40 -14.50 6.00
C ILE A 187 10.65 -14.93 5.24
N PRO A 188 10.59 -16.02 4.45
CA PRO A 188 11.72 -16.43 3.63
C PRO A 188 12.01 -15.31 2.60
N ASN A 189 13.21 -14.75 2.69
CA ASN A 189 13.67 -13.67 1.82
C ASN A 189 13.70 -14.14 0.36
N ALA A 190 12.71 -13.73 -0.43
CA ALA A 190 12.68 -13.95 -1.88
C ALA A 190 13.07 -12.68 -2.66
N SER A 191 13.76 -11.72 -2.01
CA SER A 191 14.22 -10.48 -2.65
C SER A 191 15.13 -10.73 -3.85
N HIS A 192 15.87 -11.83 -3.87
CA HIS A 192 16.71 -12.29 -4.98
C HIS A 192 15.97 -12.52 -6.32
N LYS A 193 14.64 -12.63 -6.34
CA LYS A 193 13.86 -12.79 -7.59
C LYS A 193 13.69 -11.50 -8.37
N TRP A 194 13.97 -10.35 -7.76
CA TRP A 194 13.68 -9.03 -8.31
C TRP A 194 14.92 -8.13 -8.42
N THR A 195 16.10 -8.62 -8.03
CA THR A 195 17.41 -8.05 -8.37
C THR A 195 17.84 -8.53 -9.75
#